data_AF-A0A914Q5Q5-F1
#
_entry.id   AF-A0A914Q5Q5-F1
#
_cell.length_a   1.000
_cell.length_b   1.000
_cell.length_c   1.000
_cell.angle_alpha   90.00
_cell.angle_beta   90.00
_cell.angle_gamma   90.00
#
_symmetry.space_group_name_H-M   'P 1'
#
loop_
_entity.id
_entity.type
_entity.pdbx_description
1 polymer ?
#
loop_
_entity_poly.entity_id
_entity_poly.type
_entity_poly.pdbx_seq_one_letter_code
_entity_poly.pdbx_strand_id
1 'polypeptide(L)'
;MIQLDQHLLHVLKGTHLIGFFDYYANQYNYETNAISICLGREVKRGDVIRHTTHWSPICVEEPFTRSKTAHSVYDEMIFKSIKQKFKDSHKIFSTTLDLNNLITIPPLTREQSINHQDEIEFILISRILVND
;
A
#
# COMPACT_ATOMS: atom_id res chain seq x y z
N MET A 1 30.36 15.17 -21.38
CA MET A 1 29.62 13.93 -21.03
C MET A 1 29.55 13.89 -19.51
N ILE A 2 28.38 14.17 -18.92
CA ILE A 2 28.26 14.42 -17.48
C ILE A 2 28.33 13.06 -16.77
N GLN A 3 29.38 12.86 -15.99
CA GLN A 3 29.55 11.68 -15.15
C GLN A 3 28.56 11.86 -13.98
N LEU A 4 27.38 11.24 -14.10
CA LEU A 4 26.38 11.28 -13.04
C LEU A 4 26.99 10.63 -11.79
N ASP A 5 27.14 11.41 -10.73
CA ASP A 5 27.74 10.96 -9.48
C ASP A 5 26.92 9.79 -8.89
N GLN A 6 27.59 8.67 -8.60
CA GLN A 6 26.97 7.49 -7.99
C GLN A 6 26.31 7.83 -6.65
N HIS A 7 26.81 8.84 -5.94
CA HIS A 7 26.20 9.35 -4.72
C HIS A 7 24.83 9.98 -4.99
N LEU A 8 24.72 10.84 -6.00
CA LEU A 8 23.44 11.45 -6.42
C LEU A 8 22.45 10.39 -6.91
N LEU A 9 22.92 9.35 -7.61
CA LEU A 9 22.08 8.23 -8.03
C LEU A 9 21.51 7.46 -6.82
N HIS A 10 22.29 7.29 -5.75
CA HIS A 10 21.83 6.62 -4.54
C HIS A 10 20.80 7.47 -3.77
N VAL A 11 21.06 8.77 -3.63
CA VAL A 11 20.11 9.72 -3.00
C VAL A 11 18.79 9.76 -3.78
N LEU A 12 18.84 9.88 -5.11
CA LEU A 12 17.65 9.86 -5.97
C LEU A 12 16.86 8.56 -5.81
N LYS A 13 17.53 7.41 -5.76
CA LYS A 13 16.84 6.12 -5.54
C LYS A 13 16.14 6.09 -4.18
N GLY A 14 16.80 6.58 -3.12
CA GLY A 14 16.22 6.71 -1.80
C GLY A 14 14.98 7.61 -1.79
N THR A 15 15.04 8.80 -2.41
CA THR A 15 13.90 9.73 -2.44
C THR A 15 12.71 9.20 -3.25
N HIS A 16 12.95 8.51 -4.37
CA HIS A 16 11.86 7.89 -5.13
C HIS A 16 11.18 6.77 -4.35
N LEU A 17 11.95 5.98 -3.60
CA LEU A 17 11.39 4.89 -2.82
C LEU A 17 10.58 5.40 -1.61
N ILE A 18 11.01 6.49 -0.97
CA ILE A 18 10.20 7.19 0.05
C ILE A 18 8.87 7.65 -0.58
N GLY A 19 8.94 8.34 -1.72
CA GLY A 19 7.74 8.81 -2.42
C GLY A 19 6.80 7.69 -2.83
N PHE A 20 7.34 6.54 -3.25
CA PHE A 20 6.56 5.34 -3.55
C PHE A 20 5.78 4.84 -2.33
N PHE A 21 6.44 4.71 -1.18
CA PHE A 21 5.77 4.26 0.03
C PHE A 21 4.73 5.26 0.53
N ASP A 22 5.05 6.56 0.53
CA ASP A 22 4.13 7.60 0.96
C ASP A 22 2.87 7.64 0.09
N TYR A 23 3.05 7.60 -1.23
CA TYR A 23 1.96 7.64 -2.18
C TYR A 23 0.95 6.52 -1.94
N TYR A 24 1.39 5.26 -1.83
CA TYR A 24 0.49 4.13 -1.58
C TYR A 24 0.02 4.02 -0.12
N ALA A 25 0.77 4.53 0.85
CA ALA A 25 0.35 4.53 2.25
C ALA A 25 -0.76 5.56 2.54
N ASN A 26 -0.59 6.78 2.01
CA ASN A 26 -1.28 7.98 2.50
C ASN A 26 -2.05 8.74 1.43
N GLN A 27 -1.63 8.71 0.17
CA GLN A 27 -2.21 9.58 -0.88
C GLN A 27 -3.19 8.84 -1.80
N TYR A 28 -2.90 7.59 -2.17
CA TYR A 28 -3.67 6.83 -3.15
C TYR A 28 -5.06 6.43 -2.62
N ASN A 29 -6.10 6.74 -3.38
CA ASN A 29 -7.48 6.41 -3.04
C ASN A 29 -7.90 5.06 -3.66
N TYR A 30 -7.77 3.99 -2.87
CA TYR A 30 -8.11 2.62 -3.26
C TYR A 30 -9.61 2.37 -3.55
N GLU A 31 -10.49 3.20 -3.01
CA GLU A 31 -11.94 3.05 -3.17
C GLU A 31 -12.40 3.55 -4.55
N THR A 32 -11.81 4.65 -5.02
CA THR A 32 -12.31 5.36 -6.22
C THR A 32 -11.38 5.25 -7.43
N ASN A 33 -10.09 4.97 -7.23
CA ASN A 33 -9.11 4.93 -8.30
C ASN A 33 -8.67 3.49 -8.64
N ALA A 34 -8.22 3.34 -9.89
CA ALA A 34 -7.56 2.17 -10.41
C ALA A 34 -6.28 2.59 -11.15
N ILE A 35 -5.29 1.71 -11.17
CA ILE A 35 -4.05 1.92 -11.92
C ILE A 35 -4.19 1.24 -13.28
N SER A 36 -4.03 2.00 -14.36
CA SER A 36 -3.95 1.44 -15.71
C SER A 36 -2.51 1.45 -16.19
N ILE A 37 -1.94 0.26 -16.40
CA ILE A 37 -0.59 0.13 -16.96
C ILE A 37 -0.61 0.51 -18.44
N CYS A 38 -1.68 0.16 -19.17
CA CYS A 38 -1.84 0.49 -20.59
C CYS A 38 -1.82 2.02 -20.81
N LEU A 39 -2.47 2.77 -19.93
CA LEU A 39 -2.56 4.23 -20.03
C LEU A 39 -1.45 4.97 -19.28
N GLY A 40 -0.65 4.25 -18.48
CA GLY A 40 0.41 4.82 -17.65
C GLY A 40 -0.10 5.84 -16.62
N ARG A 41 -1.34 5.69 -16.13
CA ARG A 41 -1.96 6.65 -15.21
C ARG A 41 -3.03 6.04 -14.32
N GLU A 42 -3.42 6.81 -13.31
CA GLU A 42 -4.65 6.57 -12.55
C GLU A 42 -5.89 6.83 -13.41
N VAL A 43 -6.89 5.98 -13.25
CA VAL A 43 -8.21 6.09 -13.86
C VAL A 43 -9.30 5.86 -12.82
N LYS A 44 -10.54 6.22 -13.13
CA LYS A 44 -11.64 5.91 -12.21
C LYS A 44 -11.91 4.43 -12.24
N ARG A 45 -12.13 3.88 -11.04
CA ARG A 45 -12.32 2.46 -10.84
C ARG A 45 -13.49 1.90 -11.65
N GLY A 46 -14.56 2.67 -11.82
CA GLY A 46 -15.72 2.30 -12.65
C GLY A 46 -15.41 2.19 -14.15
N ASP A 47 -14.35 2.83 -14.64
CA ASP A 47 -13.97 2.77 -16.06
C ASP A 47 -13.31 1.43 -16.41
N VAL A 48 -12.65 0.82 -15.42
CA VAL A 48 -11.90 -0.44 -15.51
C VAL A 48 -12.77 -1.62 -15.06
N ILE A 49 -13.43 -1.48 -13.91
CA ILE A 49 -14.26 -2.53 -13.31
C ILE A 49 -15.71 -2.30 -13.75
N ARG A 50 -16.06 -2.87 -14.91
CA ARG A 50 -17.42 -2.71 -15.45
C ARG A 50 -18.45 -3.66 -14.82
N HIS A 51 -18.01 -4.80 -14.27
CA HIS A 51 -18.93 -5.91 -13.90
C HIS A 51 -18.54 -6.77 -12.68
N THR A 52 -17.71 -6.29 -11.73
CA THR A 52 -17.38 -7.14 -10.55
C THR A 52 -18.30 -6.83 -9.38
N THR A 53 -19.05 -7.84 -8.92
CA THR A 53 -19.79 -7.81 -7.65
C THR A 53 -18.90 -8.04 -6.43
N HIS A 54 -17.69 -8.56 -6.64
CA HIS A 54 -16.76 -8.88 -5.57
C HIS A 54 -15.96 -7.66 -5.14
N TRP A 55 -15.96 -7.40 -3.83
CA TRP A 55 -15.10 -6.40 -3.22
C TRP A 55 -13.63 -6.70 -3.53
N SER A 56 -12.89 -5.70 -3.98
CA SER A 56 -11.46 -5.83 -4.22
C SER A 56 -10.79 -4.50 -3.91
N PRO A 57 -9.82 -4.42 -3.01
CA PRO A 57 -9.32 -3.14 -2.59
C PRO A 57 -8.25 -2.59 -3.53
N ILE A 58 -7.54 -3.44 -4.27
CA ILE A 58 -6.47 -3.03 -5.19
C ILE A 58 -6.91 -3.32 -6.62
N CYS A 59 -7.04 -2.26 -7.43
CA CYS A 59 -7.37 -2.36 -8.85
C CYS A 59 -6.18 -1.92 -9.69
N VAL A 60 -5.51 -2.90 -10.30
CA VAL A 60 -4.44 -2.69 -11.28
C VAL A 60 -4.85 -3.42 -12.54
N GLU A 61 -5.00 -2.70 -13.64
CA GLU A 61 -5.31 -3.22 -14.96
C GLU A 61 -4.04 -3.64 -15.69
N GLU A 62 -4.01 -4.90 -16.11
CA GLU A 62 -2.96 -5.49 -16.93
C GLU A 62 -2.98 -4.92 -18.36
N PRO A 63 -1.81 -4.63 -18.97
CA PRO A 63 -1.74 -3.92 -20.25
C PRO A 63 -2.32 -4.64 -21.47
N PHE A 64 -2.51 -5.97 -21.44
CA PHE A 64 -2.91 -6.73 -22.63
C PHE A 64 -4.35 -7.25 -22.57
N THR A 65 -4.69 -8.04 -21.55
CA THR A 65 -6.04 -8.60 -21.41
C THR A 65 -7.02 -7.67 -20.71
N ARG A 66 -6.52 -6.55 -20.16
CA ARG A 66 -7.27 -5.63 -19.31
C ARG A 66 -7.87 -6.30 -18.07
N SER A 67 -7.31 -7.45 -17.67
CA SER A 67 -7.67 -8.15 -16.44
C SER A 67 -7.09 -7.44 -15.21
N LYS A 68 -7.60 -7.76 -14.01
CA LYS A 68 -7.13 -7.14 -12.77
C LYS A 68 -5.93 -7.92 -12.22
N THR A 69 -4.72 -7.41 -12.28
CA THR A 69 -3.53 -8.14 -11.81
C THR A 69 -3.59 -8.57 -10.33
N ALA A 70 -4.14 -7.73 -9.44
CA ALA A 70 -4.24 -8.01 -8.01
C ALA A 70 -5.45 -8.89 -7.64
N HIS A 71 -5.67 -10.01 -8.32
CA HIS A 71 -6.80 -10.92 -8.07
C HIS A 71 -6.77 -11.58 -6.68
N SER A 72 -5.58 -11.86 -6.13
CA SER A 72 -5.40 -12.57 -4.85
C SER A 72 -5.73 -11.74 -3.61
N VAL A 73 -5.83 -10.42 -3.74
CA VAL A 73 -6.22 -9.54 -2.63
C VAL A 73 -7.73 -9.32 -2.70
N TYR A 74 -8.47 -10.20 -2.04
CA TYR A 74 -9.94 -10.16 -1.95
C TYR A 74 -10.44 -10.10 -0.49
N ASP A 75 -9.54 -10.21 0.49
CA ASP A 75 -9.84 -10.15 1.92
C ASP A 75 -9.49 -8.78 2.49
N GLU A 76 -10.42 -8.17 3.23
CA GLU A 76 -10.26 -6.84 3.80
C GLU A 76 -9.15 -6.76 4.83
N MET A 77 -9.00 -7.79 5.65
CA MET A 77 -7.94 -7.87 6.64
C MET A 77 -6.58 -7.94 5.94
N ILE A 78 -6.44 -8.76 4.90
CA ILE A 78 -5.20 -8.86 4.11
C ILE A 78 -4.85 -7.49 3.51
N PHE A 79 -5.83 -6.77 2.97
CA PHE A 79 -5.59 -5.44 2.44
C PHE A 79 -5.18 -4.41 3.48
N LYS A 80 -5.84 -4.39 4.65
CA LYS A 80 -5.45 -3.52 5.76
C LYS A 80 -4.02 -3.81 6.18
N SER A 81 -3.63 -5.08 6.30
CA SER A 81 -2.26 -5.47 6.62
C SER A 81 -1.26 -5.03 5.55
N ILE A 82 -1.59 -5.18 4.26
CA ILE A 82 -0.75 -4.66 3.15
C ILE A 82 -0.57 -3.15 3.29
N LYS A 83 -1.67 -2.39 3.46
CA LYS A 83 -1.62 -0.93 3.62
C LYS A 83 -0.82 -0.52 4.85
N GLN A 84 -0.91 -1.26 5.95
CA GLN A 84 -0.11 -1.02 7.14
C GLN A 84 1.37 -1.23 6.89
N LYS A 85 1.77 -2.27 6.14
CA LYS A 85 3.19 -2.47 5.76
C LYS A 85 3.72 -1.31 4.91
N PHE A 86 2.91 -0.72 4.02
CA PHE A 86 3.30 0.50 3.30
C PHE A 86 3.55 1.67 4.26
N LYS A 87 2.70 1.88 5.27
CA LYS A 87 2.87 2.91 6.30
C LYS A 87 4.12 2.69 7.16
N ASP A 88 4.33 1.47 7.62
CA ASP A 88 5.50 1.11 8.45
C ASP A 88 6.79 1.31 7.65
N SER A 89 6.80 0.86 6.38
CA SER A 89 7.93 1.05 5.46
C SER A 89 8.22 2.53 5.24
N HIS A 90 7.19 3.36 4.99
CA HIS A 90 7.37 4.80 4.87
C HIS A 90 7.97 5.42 6.13
N LYS A 91 7.47 5.06 7.31
CA LYS A 91 7.94 5.59 8.60
C LYS A 91 9.40 5.22 8.89
N ILE A 92 9.77 3.96 8.66
CA ILE A 92 11.13 3.46 8.90
C ILE A 92 12.11 4.07 7.88
N PHE A 93 11.69 4.14 6.62
CA PHE A 93 12.58 4.54 5.54
C PHE A 93 12.75 6.07 5.45
N SER A 94 11.73 6.86 5.82
CA SER A 94 11.83 8.32 5.92
C SER A 94 12.77 8.82 7.02
N THR A 95 13.04 7.99 8.03
CA THR A 95 13.92 8.34 9.15
C THR A 95 15.35 7.83 8.97
N THR A 96 15.53 6.65 8.39
CA THR A 96 16.85 5.99 8.32
C THR A 96 17.49 5.97 6.93
N LEU A 97 16.69 6.06 5.85
CA LEU A 97 17.15 5.87 4.46
C LEU A 97 17.93 4.56 4.21
N ASP A 98 17.85 3.60 5.14
CA ASP A 98 18.59 2.34 5.06
C ASP A 98 17.67 1.23 4.54
N LEU A 99 18.05 0.68 3.39
CA LEU A 99 17.32 -0.41 2.73
C LEU A 99 17.35 -1.71 3.56
N ASN A 100 18.35 -1.90 4.41
CA ASN A 100 18.42 -3.09 5.27
C ASN A 100 17.26 -3.12 6.26
N ASN A 101 16.84 -1.96 6.77
CA ASN A 101 15.69 -1.86 7.68
C ASN A 101 14.35 -2.17 6.98
N LEU A 102 14.28 -2.00 5.65
CA LEU A 102 13.11 -2.36 4.88
C LEU A 102 13.01 -3.87 4.66
N ILE A 103 14.13 -4.54 4.36
CA ILE A 103 14.18 -5.97 4.06
C ILE A 103 13.94 -6.82 5.32
N THR A 104 14.23 -6.27 6.50
CA THR A 104 14.03 -6.94 7.79
C THR A 104 12.61 -6.83 8.33
N ILE A 105 11.71 -6.09 7.66
CA ILE A 105 10.29 -6.03 8.05
C ILE A 105 9.70 -7.44 7.97
N PRO A 106 9.07 -7.95 9.05
CA PRO A 106 8.52 -9.29 9.06
C PRO A 106 7.49 -9.51 7.93
N PRO A 107 7.47 -10.71 7.33
CA PRO A 107 6.48 -11.03 6.30
C PRO A 107 5.06 -10.93 6.84
N LEU A 108 4.11 -10.73 5.93
CA LEU A 108 2.68 -10.76 6.27
C LEU A 108 2.32 -12.18 6.73
N THR A 109 1.95 -12.34 8.00
CA THR A 109 1.33 -13.56 8.50
C THR A 109 -0.18 -13.35 8.61
N ARG A 110 -0.99 -14.38 8.31
CA ARG A 110 -2.45 -14.29 8.44
C ARG A 110 -2.90 -13.90 9.85
N GLU A 111 -2.13 -14.27 10.86
CA GLU A 111 -2.37 -13.97 12.28
C GLU A 111 -2.28 -12.47 12.61
N GLN A 112 -1.40 -11.71 11.94
CA GLN A 112 -1.29 -10.26 12.11
C GLN A 112 -2.53 -9.50 11.59
N SER A 113 -3.30 -10.10 10.68
CA SER A 113 -4.55 -9.56 10.17
C SER A 113 -5.71 -9.69 11.18
N ILE A 114 -5.62 -10.62 12.13
CA ILE A 114 -6.66 -10.90 13.14
C ILE A 114 -6.47 -10.00 14.38
N ASN A 115 -5.23 -9.85 14.86
CA ASN A 115 -4.92 -9.07 16.07
C ASN A 115 -5.29 -7.57 15.97
N HIS A 116 -5.40 -7.01 14.76
CA HIS A 116 -5.76 -5.60 14.58
C HIS A 116 -7.25 -5.32 14.80
N GLN A 117 -8.11 -6.34 14.65
CA GLN A 117 -9.53 -6.24 14.98
C GLN A 117 -9.71 -6.20 16.50
N ASP A 118 -8.95 -7.03 17.23
CA ASP A 118 -8.96 -7.11 18.69
C ASP A 118 -8.39 -5.83 19.33
N GLU A 119 -7.33 -5.24 18.77
CA GLU A 119 -6.80 -3.95 19.25
C GLU A 119 -7.79 -2.79 19.03
N ILE A 120 -8.48 -2.74 17.88
CA ILE A 120 -9.48 -1.70 17.62
C ILE A 120 -10.70 -1.89 18.52
N GLU A 121 -11.22 -3.10 18.68
CA GLU A 121 -12.30 -3.38 19.64
C GLU A 121 -11.88 -3.04 21.07
N PHE A 122 -10.66 -3.41 21.49
CA PHE A 122 -10.14 -3.06 22.81
C PHE A 122 -10.02 -1.54 23.00
N ILE A 123 -9.52 -0.80 22.00
CA ILE A 123 -9.46 0.68 22.05
C ILE A 123 -10.86 1.29 22.09
N LEU A 124 -11.82 0.74 21.33
CA LEU A 124 -13.19 1.22 21.28
C LEU A 124 -13.90 0.99 22.62
N ILE A 125 -13.76 -0.20 23.19
CA ILE A 125 -14.28 -0.59 24.51
C ILE A 125 -13.64 0.28 25.61
N SER A 126 -12.32 0.48 25.56
CA SER A 126 -11.59 1.32 26.52
C SER A 126 -12.07 2.78 26.49
N ARG A 127 -12.41 3.30 25.30
CA ARG A 127 -12.95 4.66 25.16
C ARG A 127 -14.40 4.78 25.63
N ILE A 128 -15.20 3.74 25.51
CA ILE A 128 -16.57 3.72 26.03
C ILE A 128 -16.52 3.71 27.57
N LEU A 129 -15.65 2.89 28.17
CA LEU A 129 -15.55 2.73 29.63
C LEU A 129 -14.90 3.93 30.37
N VAL A 130 -14.25 4.86 29.66
CA VAL A 130 -13.62 6.06 30.25
C VAL A 130 -14.52 7.30 30.16
N ASN A 131 -15.64 7.22 29.43
CA ASN A 131 -16.59 8.33 29.26
C ASN A 131 -17.88 8.18 30.10
N ASP A 132 -17.89 7.28 31.09
CA ASP A 132 -18.92 7.18 32.15
C ASP A 132 -18.37 7.67 33.50
#